data_AF-A0A5K1D0V5-F1
#
_entry.id   AF-A0A5K1D0V5-F1
#
_cell.length_a   1.000
_cell.length_b   1.000
_cell.length_c   1.000
_cell.angle_alpha   90.00
_cell.angle_beta   90.00
_cell.angle_gamma   90.00
#
_symmetry.space_group_name_H-M   'P 1'
#
loop_
_entity.id
_entity.type
_entity.pdbx_description
1 polymer ?
#
loop_
_entity_poly.entity_id
_entity_poly.type
_entity_poly.pdbx_seq_one_letter_code
_entity_poly.pdbx_strand_id
1 'polypeptide(L)'
;VELVEGSSYLGLPLPFSLTTLIWIEVFVIGYIEFQRNKELDPERRVYPGGPFDPLGLASDPDKKARLQLAEIKHSRLAMVAFLGFAVQAATTGKGPLNNLIDTFSSS
;
A
#
# COMPACT_ATOMS: atom_id res chain seq x y z
N VAL A 1 -4.32 -24.47 14.31
CA VAL A 1 -3.67 -23.33 14.99
C VAL A 1 -4.80 -22.37 15.30
N GLU A 2 -5.13 -22.19 16.58
CA GLU A 2 -6.23 -21.32 17.00
C GLU A 2 -6.10 -19.95 16.33
N LEU A 3 -7.16 -19.54 15.64
CA LEU A 3 -7.40 -18.16 15.27
C LEU A 3 -7.72 -17.43 16.58
N VAL A 4 -6.69 -17.19 17.42
CA VAL A 4 -6.86 -16.45 18.66
C VAL A 4 -7.44 -15.09 18.27
N GLU A 5 -8.61 -14.85 18.85
CA GLU A 5 -9.60 -13.79 18.64
C GLU A 5 -9.07 -12.39 18.93
N GLY A 6 -7.98 -11.98 18.25
CA GLY A 6 -7.35 -10.70 18.50
C GLY A 6 -6.47 -10.23 17.35
N SER A 7 -6.49 -8.92 17.09
CA SER A 7 -5.55 -8.27 16.18
C SER A 7 -4.11 -8.57 16.64
N SER A 8 -3.26 -9.04 15.74
CA SER A 8 -1.83 -9.26 15.99
C SER A 8 -1.01 -8.72 14.82
N TYR A 9 0.17 -8.18 15.14
CA TYR A 9 1.15 -7.75 14.15
C TYR A 9 2.51 -8.33 14.53
N LEU A 10 3.16 -9.03 13.59
CA LEU A 10 4.41 -9.76 13.82
C LEU A 10 4.35 -10.76 15.00
N GLY A 11 3.17 -11.33 15.27
CA GLY A 11 2.96 -12.29 16.37
C GLY A 11 2.78 -11.66 17.75
N LEU A 12 2.84 -10.33 17.87
CA LEU A 12 2.54 -9.61 19.11
C LEU A 12 1.03 -9.32 19.19
N PRO A 13 0.38 -9.54 20.35
CA PRO A 13 -1.04 -9.25 20.51
C PRO A 13 -1.28 -7.74 20.64
N LEU A 14 -2.31 -7.23 19.98
CA LEU A 14 -2.74 -5.83 20.07
C LEU A 14 -4.04 -5.74 20.87
N PRO A 15 -4.18 -4.74 21.76
CA PRO A 15 -5.33 -4.60 22.67
C PRO A 15 -6.54 -3.92 22.00
N PHE A 16 -6.78 -4.18 20.71
CA PHE A 16 -7.88 -3.55 19.96
C PHE A 16 -8.90 -4.59 19.48
N SER A 17 -10.18 -4.28 19.63
CA SER A 17 -11.27 -5.08 19.06
C SER A 17 -11.46 -4.73 17.58
N LEU A 18 -12.00 -5.67 16.79
CA LEU A 18 -12.29 -5.44 15.36
C LEU A 18 -13.21 -4.21 15.15
N THR A 19 -14.24 -4.05 15.99
CA THR A 19 -15.15 -2.90 15.93
C THR A 19 -14.42 -1.59 16.21
N THR A 20 -13.53 -1.57 17.20
CA THR A 20 -12.70 -0.39 17.49
C THR A 20 -11.76 -0.08 16.33
N LEU A 21 -11.17 -1.10 15.70
CA LEU A 21 -10.27 -0.93 14.56
C LEU A 21 -10.99 -0.31 13.35
N ILE A 22 -12.21 -0.78 13.04
CA ILE A 22 -13.04 -0.21 11.96
C ILE A 22 -13.34 1.27 12.22
N TRP A 23 -13.73 1.64 13.44
CA TRP A 23 -13.98 3.04 13.76
C TRP A 23 -12.72 3.89 13.64
N ILE A 24 -11.58 3.41 14.14
CA ILE A 24 -10.29 4.11 13.99
C ILE A 24 -9.96 4.29 12.52
N GLU A 25 -10.08 3.24 11.70
CA GLU A 25 -9.80 3.29 10.26
C GLU A 25 -10.68 4.32 9.56
N VAL A 26 -11.99 4.26 9.74
CA VAL A 26 -12.94 5.16 9.07
C VAL A 26 -12.70 6.61 9.48
N PHE A 27 -12.50 6.90 10.77
CA PHE A 27 -12.26 8.27 11.23
C PHE A 27 -10.90 8.80 10.77
N VAL A 28 -9.83 8.00 10.86
CA VAL A 28 -8.48 8.44 10.51
C VAL A 28 -8.32 8.57 9.00
N ILE A 29 -8.65 7.52 8.23
CA ILE A 29 -8.56 7.56 6.77
C ILE A 29 -9.54 8.57 6.20
N GLY A 30 -10.76 8.64 6.73
CA GLY A 30 -11.74 9.66 6.34
C GLY A 30 -11.23 11.08 6.54
N TYR A 31 -10.59 11.36 7.68
CA TYR A 31 -9.97 12.66 7.93
C TYR A 31 -8.82 12.96 6.97
N ILE A 32 -7.91 12.00 6.75
CA ILE A 32 -6.76 12.16 5.85
C ILE A 32 -7.23 12.39 4.40
N GLU A 33 -8.20 11.61 3.93
CA GLU A 33 -8.79 11.72 2.60
C GLU A 33 -9.49 13.07 2.41
N PHE A 34 -10.20 13.55 3.42
CA PHE A 34 -10.80 14.87 3.39
C PHE A 34 -9.75 15.97 3.28
N GLN A 35 -8.65 15.87 4.03
CA GLN A 35 -7.55 16.83 3.92
C GLN A 35 -6.86 16.75 2.55
N ARG A 36 -6.67 15.55 1.99
CA ARG A 36 -6.13 15.35 0.64
C ARG A 36 -7.01 16.01 -0.43
N ASN A 37 -8.33 15.93 -0.29
CA ASN A 37 -9.26 16.45 -1.29
C ASN A 37 -9.43 17.99 -1.25
N LYS A 38 -8.97 18.68 -0.20
CA LYS A 38 -9.02 20.15 -0.11
C LYS A 38 -8.06 20.86 -1.04
N GLU A 39 -6.98 20.20 -1.44
CA GLU A 39 -6.02 20.76 -2.38
C GLU A 39 -6.66 20.82 -3.78
N LEU A 40 -6.71 22.01 -4.38
CA LEU A 40 -7.33 22.24 -5.69
C LEU A 40 -6.29 22.28 -6.82
N ASP A 41 -5.02 22.51 -6.51
CA ASP A 41 -3.94 22.54 -7.49
C ASP A 41 -3.62 21.11 -7.96
N PRO A 42 -3.81 20.79 -9.26
CA PRO A 42 -3.58 19.44 -9.78
C PRO A 42 -2.13 18.96 -9.59
N GLU A 43 -1.14 19.86 -9.62
CA GLU A 43 0.26 19.44 -9.43
C GLU A 43 0.54 19.07 -7.98
N ARG A 44 0.02 19.86 -7.02
CA ARG A 44 0.17 19.59 -5.58
C ARG A 44 -0.67 18.42 -5.09
N ARG A 45 -1.79 18.13 -5.75
CA ARG A 45 -2.58 16.91 -5.49
C ARG A 45 -1.81 15.64 -5.80
N VAL A 46 -0.96 15.66 -6.84
CA VAL A 46 -0.14 14.51 -7.25
C VAL A 46 1.21 14.50 -6.53
N TYR A 47 1.85 15.66 -6.42
CA TYR A 47 3.15 15.84 -5.78
C TYR A 47 3.07 16.91 -4.67
N PRO A 48 2.58 16.56 -3.47
CA PRO A 48 2.32 17.52 -2.41
C PRO A 48 3.59 18.18 -1.85
N GLY A 49 4.76 17.55 -2.01
CA GLY A 49 6.06 18.09 -1.55
C GLY A 49 6.08 18.41 -0.05
N GLY A 50 6.98 19.30 0.38
CA GLY A 50 7.04 19.79 1.76
C GLY A 50 7.27 18.67 2.78
N PRO A 51 6.34 18.42 3.74
CA PRO A 51 6.48 17.36 4.74
C PRO A 51 6.52 15.94 4.14
N PHE A 52 6.06 15.76 2.90
CA PHE A 52 6.13 14.48 2.17
C PHE A 52 7.44 14.29 1.40
N ASP A 53 8.30 15.31 1.30
CA ASP A 53 9.68 15.20 0.81
C ASP A 53 10.64 15.93 1.78
N PRO A 54 10.83 15.41 3.01
CA PRO A 54 11.67 16.05 4.02
C PRO A 54 13.16 16.07 3.64
N LEU A 55 13.57 15.21 2.69
CA LEU A 55 14.94 15.11 2.19
C LEU A 55 15.18 15.97 0.93
N GLY A 56 14.15 16.64 0.41
CA GLY A 56 14.23 17.51 -0.75
C GLY A 56 14.75 16.82 -2.01
N LEU A 57 14.55 15.52 -2.15
CA LEU A 57 15.10 14.71 -3.25
C LEU A 57 14.50 15.07 -4.61
N ALA A 58 13.34 15.74 -4.62
CA ALA A 58 12.68 16.25 -5.81
C ALA A 58 12.90 17.76 -6.06
N SER A 59 13.88 18.40 -5.38
CA SER A 59 14.17 19.83 -5.55
C SER A 59 14.80 20.16 -6.91
N ASP A 60 15.60 19.24 -7.48
CA ASP A 60 16.21 19.39 -8.80
C ASP A 60 15.22 18.94 -9.90
N PRO A 61 14.88 19.79 -10.89
CA PRO A 61 13.92 19.47 -11.95
C PRO A 61 14.24 18.20 -12.74
N ASP A 62 15.52 17.97 -13.05
CA ASP A 62 15.97 16.80 -13.81
C ASP A 62 15.86 15.49 -13.03
N LYS A 63 16.16 15.52 -11.72
CA LYS A 63 16.00 14.35 -10.84
C LYS A 63 14.53 14.07 -10.58
N LYS A 64 13.71 15.12 -10.41
CA LYS A 64 12.26 15.00 -10.25
C LYS A 64 11.63 14.24 -11.42
N ALA A 65 11.91 14.63 -12.67
CA ALA A 65 11.38 13.94 -13.84
C ALA A 65 11.78 12.46 -13.89
N ARG A 66 13.05 12.14 -13.56
CA ARG A 66 13.53 10.76 -13.49
C ARG A 66 12.82 9.94 -12.40
N LEU A 67 12.63 10.52 -11.22
CA LEU A 67 11.95 9.87 -10.09
C LEU A 67 10.47 9.62 -10.38
N GLN A 68 9.78 10.59 -10.99
CA GLN A 68 8.39 10.43 -11.43
C GLN A 68 8.23 9.30 -12.46
N LEU A 69 9.16 9.21 -13.40
CA LEU A 69 9.19 8.11 -14.38
C LEU A 69 9.45 6.75 -13.73
N ALA A 70 10.30 6.70 -12.70
CA ALA A 70 10.52 5.48 -11.93
C ALA A 70 9.26 5.11 -11.15
N GLU A 71 8.63 6.06 -10.47
CA GLU A 71 7.42 5.86 -9.67
C GLU A 71 6.26 5.29 -10.50
N ILE A 72 5.95 5.88 -11.67
CA ILE A 72 4.84 5.39 -12.51
C ILE A 72 5.10 3.98 -13.05
N LYS A 73 6.36 3.63 -13.36
CA LYS A 73 6.73 2.28 -13.81
C LYS A 73 6.53 1.25 -12.70
N HIS A 74 6.93 1.56 -11.47
CA HIS A 74 6.72 0.68 -10.33
C HIS A 74 5.24 0.58 -9.95
N SER A 75 4.50 1.68 -9.98
CA SER A 75 3.06 1.71 -9.71
C SER A 75 2.27 0.83 -10.69
N ARG A 76 2.54 0.95 -12.00
CA ARG A 76 1.91 0.08 -13.02
C ARG A 76 2.25 -1.39 -12.81
N LEU A 77 3.51 -1.69 -12.53
CA LEU A 77 3.94 -3.05 -12.22
C LEU A 77 3.23 -3.60 -10.97
N ALA A 78 3.10 -2.79 -9.92
CA ALA A 78 2.44 -3.16 -8.67
C ALA A 78 0.94 -3.43 -8.86
N MET A 79 0.23 -2.61 -9.66
CA MET A 79 -1.20 -2.84 -9.95
C MET A 79 -1.41 -4.16 -10.70
N VAL A 80 -0.57 -4.46 -11.68
CA VAL A 80 -0.63 -5.73 -12.44
C VAL A 80 -0.27 -6.92 -11.53
N ALA A 81 0.76 -6.77 -10.68
CA ALA A 81 1.14 -7.82 -9.73
C ALA A 81 0.04 -8.11 -8.71
N PHE A 82 -0.60 -7.08 -8.15
CA PHE A 82 -1.71 -7.23 -7.21
C PHE A 82 -2.91 -7.93 -7.86
N LEU A 83 -3.25 -7.59 -9.11
CA LEU A 83 -4.26 -8.30 -9.87
C LEU A 83 -3.89 -9.78 -10.05
N GLY A 84 -2.62 -10.07 -10.37
CA GLY A 84 -2.10 -11.44 -10.45
C GLY A 84 -2.26 -12.19 -9.13
N PHE A 85 -1.95 -11.55 -8.00
CA PHE A 85 -2.13 -12.14 -6.67
C PHE A 85 -3.60 -12.43 -6.36
N ALA A 86 -4.52 -11.53 -6.73
CA ALA A 86 -5.96 -11.75 -6.54
C ALA A 86 -6.47 -12.96 -7.36
N VAL A 87 -6.06 -13.07 -8.63
CA VAL A 87 -6.43 -14.19 -9.50
C VAL A 87 -5.81 -15.51 -9.02
N GLN A 88 -4.55 -15.50 -8.60
CA GLN A 88 -3.87 -16.67 -8.05
C GLN A 88 -4.53 -17.12 -6.75
N ALA A 89 -4.84 -16.21 -5.83
CA ALA A 89 -5.53 -16.53 -4.59
C ALA A 89 -6.93 -17.12 -4.87
N ALA A 90 -7.65 -16.60 -5.86
CA ALA A 90 -8.97 -17.11 -6.22
C ALA A 90 -8.94 -18.51 -6.86
N THR A 91 -7.90 -18.81 -7.64
CA THR A 91 -7.79 -20.09 -8.37
C THR A 91 -7.09 -21.19 -7.58
N THR A 92 -6.05 -20.87 -6.80
CA THR A 92 -5.26 -21.87 -6.06
C THR A 92 -5.59 -21.92 -4.58
N GLY A 93 -6.22 -20.88 -4.02
CA GLY A 93 -6.53 -20.79 -2.59
C GLY A 93 -5.29 -20.68 -1.68
N LYS A 94 -4.09 -20.55 -2.26
CA LYS A 94 -2.82 -20.44 -1.53
C LYS A 94 -2.31 -19.00 -1.58
N GLY A 95 -1.51 -18.63 -0.57
CA GLY A 95 -0.85 -17.34 -0.54
C GLY A 95 0.09 -17.14 -1.76
N PRO A 96 0.28 -15.89 -2.23
CA PRO A 96 1.09 -15.62 -3.42
C PRO A 96 2.52 -16.19 -3.37
N LEU A 97 3.14 -16.17 -2.19
CA LEU A 97 4.49 -16.73 -2.00
C LEU A 97 4.53 -18.26 -2.12
N ASN A 98 3.49 -18.95 -1.64
CA ASN A 98 3.41 -20.41 -1.75
C ASN A 98 3.21 -20.83 -3.20
N ASN A 99 2.41 -20.08 -3.97
CA ASN A 99 2.24 -20.33 -5.41
C ASN A 99 3.55 -20.14 -6.19
N LEU A 100 4.36 -19.15 -5.82
CA LEU A 100 5.68 -18.94 -6.42
C LEU A 100 6.62 -20.10 -6.11
N ILE A 101 6.72 -20.52 -4.83
CA ILE A 101 7.56 -21.65 -4.43
C ILE A 101 7.12 -22.94 -5.13
N ASP A 102 5.82 -23.20 -5.22
CA ASP A 102 5.27 -24.36 -5.92
C ASP A 102 5.65 -24.35 -7.41
N THR A 103 5.64 -23.18 -8.05
CA THR A 103 6.04 -23.02 -9.46
C THR A 103 7.52 -23.34 -9.66
N PHE A 104 8.40 -22.78 -8.81
CA PHE A 104 9.85 -23.03 -8.88
C PHE A 104 10.23 -24.46 -8.47
N SER A 105 9.48 -25.08 -7.57
CA SER A 105 9.73 -26.46 -7.12
C SER A 105 9.21 -27.50 -8.11
N SER A 106 8.28 -27.11 -8.99
CA SER A 106 7.75 -27.93 -10.09
C SER A 106 8.54 -27.80 -11.40
N SER A 107 9.55 -26.93 -11.46
CA SER A 107 10.39 -26.66 -12.63
C SER A 107 11.78 -27.26 -12.45
#